data_AF-A0A943PZ72-F1
#
_entry.id   AF-A0A943PZ72-F1
#
_cell.length_a   1.000
_cell.length_b   1.000
_cell.length_c   1.000
_cell.angle_alpha   90.00
_cell.angle_beta   90.00
_cell.angle_gamma   90.00
#
_symmetry.space_group_name_H-M   'P 1'
#
loop_
_entity.id
_entity.type
_entity.pdbx_description
1 polymer ?
#
loop_
_entity_poly.entity_id
_entity_poly.type
_entity_poly.pdbx_seq_one_letter_code
_entity_poly.pdbx_strand_id
1 'polypeptide(L)'
;MRNDLKETKKMLKEYYNTKKKVFYLNERILNYKHLREDDKSCEEVLSAEKEMLEEYKKKIKEYVFIESILEIEFPEKRKILDSRYLYGKTWQYVALNNYVSLRHCFNVVNEVLEKIQESYRELYGESI
;
A
#
# COMPACT_ATOMS: atom_id res chain seq x y z
N MET A 1 -2.02 22.16 10.79
CA MET A 1 -0.81 21.93 9.95
C MET A 1 0.09 20.78 10.43
N ARG A 2 0.71 20.79 11.63
CA ARG A 2 1.59 19.67 12.07
C ARG A 2 0.82 18.39 12.46
N ASN A 3 -0.43 18.50 12.89
CA ASN A 3 -1.30 17.36 13.21
C ASN A 3 -1.81 16.66 11.94
N ASP A 4 -2.10 17.43 10.91
CA ASP A 4 -2.72 17.00 9.66
C ASP A 4 -1.78 16.03 8.91
N LEU A 5 -0.49 16.37 8.81
CA LEU A 5 0.51 15.55 8.12
C LEU A 5 0.77 14.20 8.85
N LYS A 6 0.56 14.15 10.17
CA LYS A 6 0.68 12.93 10.96
C LYS A 6 -0.47 11.97 10.64
N GLU A 7 -1.68 12.49 10.48
CA GLU A 7 -2.86 11.71 10.09
C GLU A 7 -2.74 11.22 8.65
N THR A 8 -2.33 12.08 7.72
CA THR A 8 -2.07 11.67 6.32
C THR A 8 -1.01 10.56 6.24
N LYS A 9 0.04 10.65 7.07
CA LYS A 9 1.06 9.60 7.18
C LYS A 9 0.50 8.30 7.74
N LYS A 10 -0.48 8.37 8.66
CA LYS A 10 -1.18 7.18 9.18
C LYS A 10 -2.03 6.54 8.09
N MET A 11 -2.78 7.32 7.32
CA MET A 11 -3.57 6.85 6.18
C MET A 11 -2.70 6.17 5.13
N LEU A 12 -1.58 6.79 4.73
CA LEU A 12 -0.65 6.19 3.77
C LEU A 12 -0.09 4.85 4.27
N LYS A 13 0.23 4.75 5.57
CA LYS A 13 0.66 3.50 6.19
C LYS A 13 -0.44 2.44 6.20
N GLU A 14 -1.67 2.81 6.52
CA GLU A 14 -2.81 1.88 6.53
C GLU A 14 -3.12 1.35 5.13
N TYR A 15 -3.05 2.21 4.10
CA TYR A 15 -3.13 1.82 2.71
C TYR A 15 -2.07 0.76 2.36
N TYR A 16 -0.78 1.04 2.62
CA TYR A 16 0.30 0.09 2.30
C TYR A 16 0.23 -1.19 3.12
N ASN A 17 -0.15 -1.12 4.40
CA ASN A 17 -0.38 -2.31 5.22
C ASN A 17 -1.50 -3.18 4.64
N THR A 18 -2.57 -2.57 4.14
CA THR A 18 -3.66 -3.29 3.49
C THR A 18 -3.20 -3.91 2.17
N LYS A 19 -2.45 -3.17 1.32
CA LYS A 19 -1.83 -3.72 0.10
C LYS A 19 -0.90 -4.89 0.39
N LYS A 20 -0.10 -4.81 1.46
CA LYS A 20 0.80 -5.89 1.89
C LYS A 20 0.03 -7.16 2.27
N LYS A 21 -1.10 -7.02 2.96
CA LYS A 21 -1.99 -8.15 3.28
C LYS A 21 -2.59 -8.79 2.02
N VAL A 22 -3.06 -7.98 1.07
CA VAL A 22 -3.54 -8.47 -0.23
C VAL A 22 -2.45 -9.21 -0.99
N PHE A 23 -1.24 -8.64 -1.04
CA PHE A 23 -0.09 -9.27 -1.70
C PHE A 23 0.22 -10.65 -1.10
N TYR A 24 0.35 -10.76 0.22
CA TYR A 24 0.66 -12.05 0.85
C TYR A 24 -0.47 -13.08 0.76
N LEU A 25 -1.74 -12.65 0.83
CA LEU A 25 -2.86 -13.55 0.64
C LEU A 25 -2.92 -14.10 -0.78
N ASN A 26 -2.67 -13.26 -1.80
CA ASN A 26 -2.57 -13.74 -3.17
C ASN A 26 -1.45 -14.79 -3.34
N GLU A 27 -0.26 -14.52 -2.80
CA GLU A 27 0.86 -15.47 -2.86
C GLU A 27 0.52 -16.80 -2.15
N ARG A 28 -0.13 -16.75 -0.98
CA ARG A 28 -0.60 -17.96 -0.27
C ARG A 28 -1.62 -18.74 -1.08
N ILE A 29 -2.67 -18.08 -1.58
CA ILE A 29 -3.72 -18.68 -2.41
C ILE A 29 -3.14 -19.34 -3.66
N LEU A 30 -2.15 -18.70 -4.30
CA LEU A 30 -1.45 -19.27 -5.46
C LEU A 30 -0.67 -20.53 -5.06
N ASN A 31 0.04 -20.51 -3.93
CA ASN A 31 0.78 -21.65 -3.41
C ASN A 31 -0.13 -22.82 -2.99
N TYR A 32 -1.36 -22.54 -2.52
CA TYR A 32 -2.33 -23.60 -2.19
C TYR A 32 -2.80 -24.39 -3.41
N LYS A 33 -2.90 -23.77 -4.59
CA LYS A 33 -3.22 -24.51 -5.83
C LYS A 33 -2.19 -25.59 -6.18
N HIS A 34 -1.00 -25.55 -5.57
CA HIS A 34 0.05 -26.56 -5.76
C HIS A 34 0.02 -27.67 -4.71
N LEU A 35 -0.83 -27.58 -3.68
CA LEU A 35 -1.04 -28.60 -2.65
C LEU A 35 -2.33 -29.35 -2.96
N ARG A 36 -2.30 -30.69 -2.85
CA ARG A 36 -3.27 -31.64 -3.44
C ARG A 36 -4.74 -31.33 -3.10
N GLU A 37 -5.60 -31.50 -4.11
CA GLU A 37 -7.04 -31.16 -4.13
C GLU A 37 -7.94 -32.03 -3.21
N ASP A 38 -7.40 -33.05 -2.53
CA ASP A 38 -8.23 -34.07 -1.84
C ASP A 38 -8.38 -33.87 -0.33
N ASP A 39 -7.84 -32.79 0.26
CA ASP A 39 -8.01 -32.49 1.67
C ASP A 39 -9.11 -31.43 1.87
N LYS A 40 -10.30 -31.86 2.33
CA LYS A 40 -11.43 -30.97 2.66
C LYS A 40 -11.04 -29.84 3.60
N SER A 41 -10.04 -30.05 4.46
CA SER A 41 -9.52 -29.00 5.34
C SER A 41 -8.80 -27.88 4.56
N CYS A 42 -8.12 -28.22 3.46
CA CYS A 42 -7.46 -27.23 2.59
C CYS A 42 -8.47 -26.36 1.82
N GLU A 43 -9.60 -26.93 1.37
CA GLU A 43 -10.64 -26.16 0.68
C GLU A 43 -11.31 -25.11 1.58
N GLU A 44 -11.56 -25.46 2.85
CA GLU A 44 -12.12 -24.54 3.85
C GLU A 44 -11.16 -23.38 4.14
N VAL A 45 -9.86 -23.69 4.32
CA VAL A 45 -8.82 -22.66 4.52
C VAL A 45 -8.71 -21.75 3.29
N LEU A 46 -8.70 -22.32 2.08
CA LEU A 46 -8.63 -21.55 0.84
C LEU A 46 -9.85 -20.64 0.65
N SER A 47 -11.04 -21.10 1.03
CA SER A 47 -12.27 -20.32 0.95
C SER A 47 -12.24 -19.14 1.92
N ALA A 48 -11.84 -19.36 3.18
CA ALA A 48 -11.67 -18.30 4.17
C ALA A 48 -10.61 -17.27 3.73
N GLU A 49 -9.49 -17.72 3.14
CA GLU A 49 -8.47 -16.82 2.60
C GLU A 49 -8.98 -15.96 1.44
N LYS A 50 -9.79 -16.51 0.55
CA LYS A 50 -10.43 -15.77 -0.55
C LYS A 50 -11.43 -14.73 -0.03
N GLU A 51 -12.21 -15.07 0.99
CA GLU A 51 -13.13 -14.11 1.62
C GLU A 51 -12.36 -12.95 2.25
N MET A 52 -11.33 -13.24 3.05
CA MET A 52 -10.44 -12.21 3.61
C MET A 52 -9.77 -11.35 2.52
N LEU A 53 -9.34 -11.97 1.41
CA LEU A 53 -8.76 -11.25 0.28
C LEU A 53 -9.75 -10.22 -0.30
N GLU A 54 -11.01 -10.60 -0.49
CA GLU A 54 -12.05 -9.69 -0.99
C GLU A 54 -12.38 -8.57 0.00
N GLU A 55 -12.37 -8.83 1.30
CA GLU A 55 -12.49 -7.79 2.33
C GLU A 55 -11.36 -6.77 2.25
N TYR A 56 -10.11 -7.22 2.13
CA TYR A 56 -8.97 -6.31 2.01
C TYR A 56 -8.98 -5.53 0.70
N LYS A 57 -9.42 -6.14 -0.41
CA LYS A 57 -9.63 -5.43 -1.68
C LYS A 57 -10.71 -4.35 -1.55
N LYS A 58 -11.82 -4.63 -0.86
CA LYS A 58 -12.85 -3.60 -0.57
C LYS A 58 -12.25 -2.46 0.24
N LYS A 59 -11.46 -2.77 1.27
CA LYS A 59 -10.78 -1.75 2.07
C LYS A 59 -9.79 -0.91 1.25
N ILE A 60 -9.07 -1.48 0.28
CA ILE A 60 -8.22 -0.70 -0.63
C ILE A 60 -9.02 0.33 -1.42
N LYS A 61 -10.27 0.02 -1.80
CA LYS A 61 -11.14 0.97 -2.52
C LYS A 61 -11.47 2.22 -1.70
N GLU A 62 -11.44 2.15 -0.36
CA GLU A 62 -11.57 3.34 0.51
C GLU A 62 -10.40 4.32 0.33
N TYR A 63 -9.26 3.83 -0.19
CA TYR A 63 -8.07 4.62 -0.48
C TYR A 63 -7.85 4.80 -1.99
N VAL A 64 -8.90 4.72 -2.82
CA VAL A 64 -8.78 4.82 -4.27
C VAL A 64 -8.10 6.12 -4.72
N PHE A 65 -8.31 7.22 -4.00
CA PHE A 65 -7.65 8.50 -4.28
C PHE A 65 -6.12 8.42 -4.06
N ILE A 66 -5.64 7.68 -3.05
CA ILE A 66 -4.20 7.44 -2.85
C ILE A 66 -3.64 6.63 -4.02
N GLU A 67 -4.38 5.63 -4.49
CA GLU A 67 -3.98 4.83 -5.65
C GLU A 67 -3.87 5.68 -6.92
N SER A 68 -4.87 6.53 -7.19
CA SER A 68 -4.83 7.48 -8.31
C SER A 68 -3.63 8.43 -8.24
N ILE A 69 -3.33 9.00 -7.07
CA ILE A 69 -2.15 9.86 -6.86
C ILE A 69 -0.86 9.10 -7.21
N LEU A 70 -0.72 7.86 -6.73
CA LEU A 70 0.48 7.07 -6.96
C LEU A 70 0.62 6.56 -8.40
N GLU A 71 -0.49 6.29 -9.09
CA GLU A 71 -0.49 5.74 -10.46
C GLU A 71 -0.37 6.81 -11.53
N ILE A 72 -1.04 7.94 -11.34
CA ILE A 72 -1.17 8.97 -12.37
C ILE A 72 -0.15 10.08 -12.13
N GLU A 73 -0.07 10.60 -10.91
CA GLU A 73 0.75 11.78 -10.61
C GLU A 73 2.19 11.44 -10.21
N PHE A 74 2.40 10.26 -9.60
CA PHE A 74 3.69 9.86 -9.05
C PHE A 74 4.18 8.46 -9.48
N PRO A 75 4.05 8.05 -10.75
CA PRO A 75 4.37 6.68 -11.18
C PRO A 75 5.84 6.29 -10.91
N GLU A 76 6.78 7.21 -11.13
CA GLU A 76 8.21 6.95 -10.88
C GLU A 76 8.57 6.96 -9.39
N LYS A 77 7.86 7.75 -8.59
CA LYS A 77 8.06 7.84 -7.14
C LYS A 77 7.38 6.67 -6.40
N ARG A 78 6.36 6.06 -7.00
CA ARG A 78 5.70 4.85 -6.47
C ARG A 78 6.69 3.72 -6.21
N LYS A 79 7.68 3.51 -7.08
CA LYS A 79 8.71 2.47 -6.90
C LYS A 79 9.48 2.62 -5.58
N ILE A 80 9.78 3.86 -5.17
CA ILE A 80 10.44 4.18 -3.90
C ILE A 80 9.53 3.82 -2.72
N LEU A 81 8.23 4.18 -2.81
CA LEU A 81 7.25 3.90 -1.77
C LEU A 81 6.91 2.41 -1.65
N ASP A 82 6.71 1.71 -2.76
CA ASP A 82 6.48 0.26 -2.80
C ASP A 82 7.69 -0.48 -2.19
N SER A 83 8.91 -0.13 -2.60
CA SER A 83 10.14 -0.71 -2.04
C SER A 83 10.20 -0.56 -0.51
N ARG A 84 9.83 0.61 0.01
CA ARG A 84 9.85 0.86 1.45
C ARG A 84 8.70 0.17 2.18
N TYR A 85 7.47 0.46 1.77
CA TYR A 85 6.27 0.18 2.56
C TYR A 85 5.63 -1.17 2.23
N LEU A 86 5.63 -1.57 0.96
CA LEU A 86 5.11 -2.88 0.54
C LEU A 86 6.15 -3.98 0.84
N TYR A 87 7.38 -3.81 0.34
CA TYR A 87 8.43 -4.83 0.44
C TYR A 87 9.30 -4.72 1.70
N GLY A 88 9.12 -3.67 2.51
CA GLY A 88 9.79 -3.52 3.81
C GLY A 88 11.29 -3.25 3.74
N LYS A 89 11.82 -2.78 2.59
CA LYS A 89 13.26 -2.53 2.43
C LYS A 89 13.72 -1.33 3.25
N THR A 90 15.00 -1.32 3.63
CA THR A 90 15.61 -0.19 4.37
C THR A 90 15.74 1.03 3.46
N TRP A 91 15.76 2.24 4.01
CA TRP A 91 15.94 3.45 3.19
C TRP A 91 17.27 3.46 2.45
N GLN A 92 18.32 2.90 3.04
CA GLN A 92 19.62 2.71 2.39
C GLN A 92 19.50 1.82 1.16
N TYR A 93 18.80 0.69 1.28
CA TYR A 93 18.54 -0.21 0.15
C TYR A 93 17.74 0.50 -0.95
N VAL A 94 16.66 1.20 -0.58
CA VAL A 94 15.80 1.91 -1.53
C VAL A 94 16.58 2.98 -2.29
N ALA A 95 17.36 3.80 -1.59
CA ALA A 95 18.20 4.84 -2.18
C ALA A 95 19.21 4.26 -3.17
N LEU A 96 19.95 3.21 -2.75
CA LEU A 96 20.94 2.54 -3.59
C LEU A 96 20.30 1.93 -4.84
N ASN A 97 19.20 1.19 -4.69
CA ASN A 97 18.54 0.48 -5.79
C ASN A 97 17.89 1.42 -6.81
N ASN A 98 17.56 2.65 -6.41
CA ASN A 98 16.99 3.67 -7.30
C ASN A 98 18.02 4.71 -7.75
N TYR A 99 19.31 4.55 -7.40
CA TYR A 99 20.37 5.51 -7.73
C TYR A 99 20.07 6.96 -7.28
N VAL A 100 19.46 7.12 -6.11
CA VAL A 100 19.10 8.42 -5.53
C VAL A 100 19.66 8.57 -4.11
N SER A 101 19.66 9.81 -3.59
CA SER A 101 20.07 10.05 -2.21
C SER A 101 18.98 9.67 -1.19
N LEU A 102 19.38 9.40 0.06
CA LEU A 102 18.43 9.22 1.17
C LEU A 102 17.49 10.42 1.33
N ARG A 103 18.04 11.63 1.19
CA ARG A 103 17.24 12.87 1.24
C ARG A 103 16.16 12.88 0.16
N HIS A 104 16.48 12.44 -1.06
CA HIS A 104 15.50 12.34 -2.13
C HIS A 104 14.38 11.37 -1.76
N CYS A 105 14.68 10.20 -1.19
CA CYS A 105 13.64 9.27 -0.73
C CYS A 105 12.69 9.91 0.30
N PHE A 106 13.20 10.71 1.24
CA PHE A 106 12.36 11.40 2.21
C PHE A 106 11.54 12.54 1.60
N ASN A 107 12.11 13.28 0.64
CA ASN A 107 11.37 14.32 -0.09
C ASN A 107 10.20 13.72 -0.87
N VAL A 108 10.42 12.58 -1.53
CA VAL A 108 9.36 11.83 -2.21
C VAL A 108 8.22 11.47 -1.27
N VAL A 109 8.52 11.02 -0.04
CA VAL A 109 7.47 10.75 0.96
C VAL A 109 6.70 12.02 1.30
N ASN A 110 7.38 13.14 1.53
CA ASN A 110 6.73 14.39 1.90
C ASN A 110 5.83 14.92 0.77
N GLU A 111 6.31 14.93 -0.47
CA GLU A 111 5.54 15.37 -1.64
C GLU A 111 4.26 14.54 -1.82
N VAL A 112 4.35 13.22 -1.63
CA VAL A 112 3.17 12.34 -1.70
C VAL A 112 2.21 12.62 -0.54
N LEU A 113 2.72 12.86 0.68
CA LEU A 113 1.85 13.20 1.82
C LEU A 113 1.13 14.53 1.59
N GLU A 114 1.82 15.55 1.08
CA GLU A 114 1.24 16.85 0.77
C GLU A 114 0.13 16.72 -0.29
N LYS A 115 0.37 15.93 -1.35
CA LYS A 115 -0.65 15.69 -2.38
C LYS A 115 -1.86 14.92 -1.85
N ILE A 116 -1.65 13.88 -1.06
CA ILE A 116 -2.75 13.13 -0.42
C ILE A 116 -3.57 14.07 0.45
N GLN A 117 -2.92 14.96 1.20
CA GLN A 117 -3.61 15.93 2.04
C GLN A 117 -4.41 16.94 1.22
N GLU A 118 -3.85 17.47 0.13
CA GLU A 118 -4.52 18.37 -0.81
C GLU A 118 -5.76 17.70 -1.41
N SER A 119 -5.61 16.52 -2.01
CA SER A 119 -6.72 15.80 -2.63
C SER A 119 -7.79 15.38 -1.63
N TYR A 120 -7.40 15.03 -0.39
CA TYR A 120 -8.38 14.71 0.65
C TYR A 120 -9.23 15.94 1.01
N ARG A 121 -8.61 17.13 1.12
CA ARG A 121 -9.33 18.38 1.38
C ARG A 121 -10.29 18.73 0.24
N GLU A 122 -9.86 18.54 -1.01
CA GLU A 122 -10.71 18.79 -2.19
C GLU A 122 -11.92 17.86 -2.26
N LEU A 123 -11.73 16.57 -1.95
CA LEU A 123 -12.78 15.55 -2.05
C LEU A 123 -13.80 15.63 -0.91
N TYR A 124 -13.35 15.94 0.30
CA TYR A 124 -14.19 15.83 1.50
C TYR A 124 -14.55 17.19 2.12
N GLY A 125 -14.02 18.30 1.60
CA GLY A 125 -14.38 19.66 2.03
C GLY A 125 -13.98 20.01 3.47
N GLU A 126 -13.27 19.12 4.16
CA GLU A 126 -12.85 19.31 5.55
C GLU A 126 -11.42 19.85 5.60
N SER A 127 -11.24 20.96 6.31
CA SER A 127 -9.93 21.30 6.87
C SER A 127 -9.62 20.32 7.99
N ILE A 128 -8.79 19.30 7.70
CA ILE A 128 -8.04 18.56 8.75
C ILE A 128 -7.21 19.56 9.56
#